data_AF-A0AAE9ZE44-F1
#
_entry.id   AF-A0AAE9ZE44-F1
#
_cell.length_a   1.000
_cell.length_b   1.000
_cell.length_c   1.000
_cell.angle_alpha   90.00
_cell.angle_beta   90.00
_cell.angle_gamma   90.00
#
_symmetry.space_group_name_H-M   'P 1'
#
loop_
_entity.id
_entity.type
_entity.pdbx_description
1 polymer ?
#
loop_
_entity_poly.entity_id
_entity_poly.type
_entity_poly.pdbx_seq_one_letter_code
_entity_poly.pdbx_strand_id
1 'polypeptide(L)'
;MEVAIIVPLIVFASIVLIVAMPFYFRHRNRRVIYEAIRISVEKTGEADPKLISAITHDSIGANADLRRGILLMALAAALGVIGYFAGGEFLDLPLWSVAFLPGLIGAAYIGLHFFVPREPTV
;
A
#
# COMPACT_ATOMS: atom_id res chain seq x y z
N MET A 1 -25.24 18.87 -21.73
CA MET A 1 -25.00 19.30 -20.33
C MET A 1 -24.78 18.13 -19.37
N GLU A 2 -25.17 16.89 -19.68
CA GLU A 2 -25.01 15.73 -18.77
C GLU A 2 -23.57 15.20 -18.66
N VAL A 3 -22.83 15.16 -19.77
CA VAL A 3 -21.45 14.63 -19.79
C VAL A 3 -20.48 15.45 -18.93
N ALA A 4 -20.71 16.76 -18.81
CA ALA A 4 -19.86 17.67 -18.05
C ALA A 4 -19.83 17.40 -16.54
N ILE A 5 -20.88 16.77 -15.99
CA ILE A 5 -20.97 16.41 -14.56
C ILE A 5 -20.46 14.98 -14.35
N ILE A 6 -20.72 14.07 -15.31
CA ILE A 6 -20.33 12.66 -15.22
C ILE A 6 -18.80 12.52 -15.19
N VAL A 7 -18.06 13.28 -15.99
CA VAL A 7 -16.59 13.17 -16.08
C VAL A 7 -15.91 13.50 -14.74
N PRO A 8 -16.14 14.66 -14.10
CA PRO A 8 -15.58 14.95 -12.77
C PRO A 8 -16.01 13.93 -11.73
N LEU A 9 -17.29 13.50 -11.76
CA LEU A 9 -17.81 12.54 -10.79
C LEU A 9 -17.06 11.20 -10.86
N ILE A 10 -16.78 10.68 -12.06
CA ILE A 10 -16.00 9.45 -12.24
C ILE A 10 -14.57 9.63 -11.71
N VAL A 11 -13.91 10.76 -12.02
CA VAL A 11 -12.55 11.04 -11.53
C VAL A 11 -12.51 11.03 -10.00
N PHE A 12 -13.39 11.78 -9.34
CA PHE A 12 -13.43 11.82 -7.88
C PHE A 12 -13.86 10.47 -7.27
N ALA A 13 -14.85 9.79 -7.85
CA ALA A 13 -15.27 8.47 -7.39
C ALA A 13 -14.14 7.44 -7.50
N SER A 14 -13.33 7.48 -8.55
CA SER A 14 -12.19 6.58 -8.72
C SER A 14 -11.12 6.77 -7.64
N ILE A 15 -10.82 8.01 -7.26
CA ILE A 15 -9.87 8.32 -6.19
C ILE A 15 -10.41 7.77 -4.86
N VAL A 16 -11.68 8.04 -4.55
CA VAL A 16 -12.34 7.52 -3.35
C VAL A 16 -12.30 6.00 -3.34
N LEU A 17 -12.58 5.34 -4.47
CA LEU A 17 -12.56 3.89 -4.57
C LEU A 17 -11.16 3.32 -4.33
N ILE A 18 -10.12 3.85 -5.00
CA ILE A 18 -8.72 3.40 -4.84
C ILE A 18 -8.26 3.52 -3.39
N VAL A 19 -8.61 4.62 -2.72
CA VAL A 19 -8.24 4.85 -1.32
C VAL A 19 -9.08 3.98 -0.39
N ALA A 20 -10.41 3.94 -0.54
CA ALA A 20 -11.31 3.24 0.37
C ALA A 20 -11.18 1.71 0.27
N MET A 21 -10.83 1.16 -0.89
CA MET A 21 -10.74 -0.28 -1.13
C MET A 21 -9.79 -1.01 -0.15
N PRO A 22 -8.52 -0.62 0.03
CA PRO A 22 -7.64 -1.26 1.01
C PRO A 22 -8.16 -1.13 2.45
N PHE A 23 -8.77 0.00 2.84
CA PHE A 23 -9.37 0.15 4.16
C PHE A 23 -10.56 -0.79 4.35
N TYR A 24 -11.42 -0.94 3.33
CA TYR A 24 -12.56 -1.85 3.37
C TYR A 24 -12.11 -3.30 3.53
N PHE A 25 -11.14 -3.76 2.73
CA PHE A 25 -10.62 -5.13 2.86
C PHE A 25 -9.91 -5.36 4.19
N ARG A 26 -9.14 -4.38 4.67
CA ARG A 26 -8.48 -4.46 5.98
C ARG A 26 -9.50 -4.55 7.12
N HIS A 27 -10.58 -3.76 7.06
CA HIS A 27 -11.68 -3.82 8.02
C HIS A 27 -12.40 -5.17 7.98
N ARG A 28 -12.70 -5.67 6.77
CA ARG A 28 -13.34 -6.98 6.57
C ARG A 28 -12.49 -8.13 7.12
N ASN A 29 -11.19 -8.16 6.84
CA ASN A 29 -10.28 -9.17 7.38
C ASN A 29 -10.23 -9.14 8.90
N ARG A 30 -10.13 -7.94 9.50
CA ARG A 30 -10.11 -7.81 10.97
C ARG A 30 -11.40 -8.33 11.59
N ARG A 31 -12.57 -8.02 11.01
CA ARG A 31 -13.87 -8.56 11.47
C ARG A 31 -13.91 -10.08 11.47
N VAL A 32 -13.42 -10.72 10.40
CA VAL A 32 -13.38 -12.19 10.31
C VAL A 32 -12.51 -12.80 11.41
N ILE A 33 -11.36 -12.20 11.73
CA ILE A 33 -10.49 -12.68 12.81
C ILE A 33 -11.17 -12.50 14.18
N TYR A 34 -11.82 -11.36 14.43
CA TYR A 34 -12.58 -11.14 15.67
C TYR A 34 -13.71 -12.16 15.85
N GLU A 35 -14.42 -12.49 14.77
CA GLU A 35 -15.49 -13.50 14.80
C GLU A 35 -14.93 -14.90 15.08
N ALA A 36 -13.78 -15.25 14.49
CA ALA A 36 -13.10 -16.50 14.79
C ALA A 36 -12.66 -16.60 16.27
N ILE A 37 -12.12 -15.51 16.85
CA ILE A 37 -11.78 -15.45 18.27
C ILE A 37 -13.03 -15.67 19.12
N ARG A 38 -14.12 -14.98 18.81
CA ARG A 38 -15.39 -15.11 19.53
C ARG A 38 -15.88 -16.56 19.53
N ILE A 39 -15.89 -17.21 18.36
CA ILE A 39 -16.30 -18.61 18.22
C ILE A 39 -15.37 -19.55 19.00
N SER A 40 -14.05 -19.30 18.99
CA SER A 40 -13.08 -20.08 19.76
C SER A 40 -13.37 -19.95 21.26
N VAL A 41 -13.54 -18.73 21.78
CA VAL A 41 -13.85 -18.51 23.20
C VAL A 41 -15.16 -19.18 23.59
N GLU A 42 -16.20 -19.09 22.76
CA GLU A 42 -17.49 -19.73 23.02
C GLU A 42 -17.41 -21.28 23.05
N LYS A 43 -16.51 -21.89 22.28
CA LYS A 43 -16.38 -23.36 22.17
C LYS A 43 -15.41 -23.99 23.17
N THR A 44 -14.25 -23.37 23.39
CA THR A 44 -13.18 -23.92 24.24
C THR A 44 -13.04 -23.22 25.58
N GLY A 45 -13.75 -22.11 25.83
CA GLY A 45 -13.63 -21.31 27.05
C GLY A 45 -12.35 -20.45 27.12
N GLU A 46 -11.38 -20.72 26.26
CA GLU A 46 -10.13 -19.98 26.12
C GLU A 46 -10.00 -19.39 24.71
N ALA A 47 -9.41 -18.19 24.63
CA ALA A 47 -9.11 -17.53 23.37
C ALA A 47 -7.83 -18.14 22.76
N ASP A 48 -7.91 -18.62 21.52
CA ASP A 48 -6.73 -19.15 20.81
C ASP A 48 -5.63 -18.06 20.73
N PRO A 49 -4.46 -18.29 21.36
CA PRO A 49 -3.34 -17.35 21.36
C PRO A 49 -2.90 -16.96 19.94
N LYS A 50 -3.03 -17.88 18.96
CA LYS A 50 -2.68 -17.62 17.56
C LYS A 50 -3.60 -16.59 16.91
N LEU A 51 -4.89 -16.60 17.26
CA LEU A 51 -5.86 -15.64 16.75
C LEU A 51 -5.68 -14.27 17.42
N ILE A 52 -5.34 -14.25 18.71
CA ILE A 52 -4.98 -13.00 19.40
C ILE A 52 -3.75 -12.38 18.74
N SER A 53 -2.67 -13.16 18.54
CA SER A 53 -1.44 -12.67 17.91
C SER A 53 -1.69 -12.15 16.49
N ALA A 54 -2.64 -12.74 15.75
CA ALA A 54 -3.02 -12.27 14.41
C ALA A 54 -3.71 -10.89 14.40
N ILE A 55 -4.28 -10.45 15.52
CA ILE A 55 -4.85 -9.09 15.68
C ILE A 55 -3.81 -8.12 16.24
N THR A 56 -2.95 -8.58 17.16
CA THR A 56 -1.97 -7.71 17.83
C THR A 56 -0.76 -7.41 16.95
N HIS A 57 -0.32 -8.38 16.14
CA HIS A 57 0.74 -8.19 15.17
C HIS A 57 0.12 -8.06 13.79
N ASP A 58 0.04 -6.83 13.27
CA ASP A 58 0.08 -6.68 11.81
C ASP A 58 1.41 -7.29 11.39
N SER A 59 1.40 -8.46 10.77
CA SER A 59 2.60 -9.12 10.26
C SER A 59 3.13 -8.33 9.05
N ILE A 60 3.71 -7.17 9.32
CA ILE A 60 4.54 -6.44 8.38
C ILE A 60 5.76 -7.32 8.19
N GLY A 61 5.72 -8.18 7.17
CA GLY A 61 6.81 -9.11 6.90
C GLY A 61 8.14 -8.38 6.84
N ALA A 62 9.23 -9.02 7.28
CA ALA A 62 10.55 -8.39 7.44
C ALA A 62 11.00 -7.58 6.20
N ASN A 63 10.60 -8.02 5.00
CA ASN A 63 10.96 -7.40 3.72
C ASN A 63 9.85 -6.52 3.12
N ALA A 64 8.83 -6.14 3.89
CA ALA A 64 7.70 -5.34 3.40
C ALA A 64 8.17 -3.96 2.86
N ASP A 65 9.06 -3.30 3.59
CA ASP A 65 9.62 -2.01 3.18
C ASP A 65 10.54 -2.15 1.97
N LEU A 66 11.38 -3.19 1.92
CA LEU A 66 12.22 -3.47 0.76
C LEU A 66 11.38 -3.68 -0.50
N ARG A 67 10.31 -4.48 -0.40
CA ARG A 67 9.42 -4.73 -1.53
C ARG A 67 8.75 -3.44 -2.01
N ARG A 68 8.23 -2.62 -1.09
CA ARG A 68 7.63 -1.32 -1.44
C ARG A 68 8.66 -0.39 -2.09
N GLY A 69 9.86 -0.33 -1.54
CA GLY A 69 10.95 0.48 -2.06
C GLY A 69 11.38 0.09 -3.47
N ILE A 70 11.56 -1.21 -3.72
CA ILE A 70 11.91 -1.73 -5.05
C ILE A 70 10.81 -1.45 -6.08
N LEU A 71 9.54 -1.65 -5.72
CA LEU A 71 8.41 -1.37 -6.64
C LEU A 71 8.34 0.11 -7.02
N LEU A 72 8.57 1.02 -6.06
CA LEU A 72 8.60 2.45 -6.30
C LEU A 72 9.81 2.88 -7.13
N MET A 73 10.97 2.29 -6.90
CA MET A 73 12.16 2.50 -7.74
C MET A 73 11.94 2.00 -9.16
N ALA A 74 11.29 0.85 -9.35
CA ALA A 74 10.96 0.33 -10.68
C ALA A 74 9.99 1.25 -11.42
N LEU A 75 8.98 1.79 -10.71
CA LEU A 75 8.05 2.77 -11.27
C LEU A 75 8.77 4.07 -11.68
N ALA A 76 9.66 4.58 -10.84
CA ALA A 76 10.48 5.75 -11.14
C ALA A 76 11.37 5.51 -12.37
N ALA A 77 12.05 4.37 -12.43
CA ALA A 77 12.88 4.02 -13.58
C ALA A 77 12.05 3.93 -14.87
N ALA A 78 10.87 3.30 -14.83
CA ALA A 78 9.97 3.22 -15.99
C ALA A 78 9.54 4.62 -16.48
N LEU A 79 9.08 5.49 -15.57
CA LEU A 79 8.69 6.86 -15.90
C LEU A 79 9.87 7.68 -16.44
N GLY A 80 11.06 7.51 -15.87
CA GLY A 80 12.29 8.18 -16.32
C GLY A 80 12.70 7.75 -17.72
N VAL A 81 12.68 6.44 -18.02
CA VAL A 81 12.97 5.89 -19.35
C VAL A 81 11.97 6.40 -20.39
N ILE A 82 10.67 6.39 -20.06
CA ILE A 82 9.63 6.95 -20.94
C ILE A 82 9.88 8.44 -21.17
N GLY A 83 10.15 9.20 -20.11
CA GLY A 83 10.42 10.64 -20.22
C GLY A 83 11.64 10.94 -21.10
N TYR A 84 12.70 10.14 -20.97
CA TYR A 84 13.93 10.32 -21.74
C TYR A 84 13.77 9.96 -23.23
N PHE A 85 13.17 8.81 -23.54
CA PHE A 85 13.09 8.32 -24.93
C PHE A 85 11.88 8.84 -25.69
N ALA A 86 10.73 9.02 -25.03
CA ALA A 86 9.50 9.45 -25.68
C ALA A 86 9.27 10.96 -25.59
N GLY A 87 10.16 11.72 -24.92
CA GLY A 87 10.01 13.17 -24.74
C GLY A 87 8.75 13.54 -23.97
N GLY A 88 8.33 12.68 -23.03
CA GLY A 88 7.06 12.86 -22.32
C GLY A 88 7.07 14.09 -21.42
N GLU A 89 6.01 14.89 -21.50
CA GLU A 89 5.72 16.00 -20.60
C GLU A 89 4.40 15.73 -19.86
N PHE A 90 4.34 16.16 -18.60
CA PHE A 90 3.15 16.08 -17.77
C PHE A 90 3.00 17.41 -17.02
N LEU A 91 1.89 18.13 -17.23
CA LEU A 91 1.68 19.46 -16.67
C LEU A 91 2.81 20.44 -17.00
N ASP A 92 3.27 20.43 -18.27
CA ASP A 92 4.41 21.22 -18.76
C ASP A 92 5.74 20.95 -18.02
N LEU A 93 5.81 19.86 -17.25
CA LEU A 93 7.03 19.38 -16.61
C LEU A 93 7.54 18.16 -17.35
N PRO A 94 8.87 18.03 -17.54
CA PRO A 94 9.45 16.81 -18.08
C PRO A 94 9.05 15.59 -17.24
N LEU A 95 8.67 14.50 -17.88
CA LEU A 95 8.17 13.30 -17.17
C LEU A 95 9.23 12.67 -16.25
N TRP A 96 10.52 12.88 -16.53
CA TRP A 96 11.62 12.47 -15.64
C TRP A 96 11.58 13.22 -14.28
N SER A 97 11.04 14.44 -14.23
CA SER A 97 10.82 15.19 -13.00
C SER A 97 9.69 14.57 -12.16
N VAL A 98 8.65 14.04 -12.81
CA VAL A 98 7.55 13.31 -12.14
C VAL A 98 8.05 11.98 -11.59
N ALA A 99 8.96 11.32 -12.30
CA ALA A 99 9.60 10.08 -11.87
C ALA A 99 10.42 10.22 -10.57
N PHE A 100 10.92 11.43 -10.27
CA PHE A 100 11.70 11.69 -9.06
C PHE A 100 10.91 11.45 -7.77
N LEU A 101 9.61 11.72 -7.78
CA LEU A 101 8.75 11.56 -6.59
C LEU A 101 8.68 10.09 -6.14
N PRO A 102 8.22 9.12 -6.96
CA PRO A 102 8.26 7.71 -6.56
C PRO A 102 9.70 7.22 -6.35
N GLY A 103 10.70 7.79 -7.05
CA GLY A 103 12.10 7.42 -6.89
C GLY A 103 12.65 7.73 -5.49
N LEU A 104 12.42 8.95 -4.99
CA LEU A 104 12.84 9.35 -3.65
C LEU A 104 12.12 8.56 -2.56
N ILE A 105 10.81 8.32 -2.71
CA ILE A 105 10.06 7.49 -1.77
C ILE A 105 10.58 6.05 -1.79
N GLY A 106 10.87 5.50 -2.97
CA GLY A 106 11.45 4.18 -3.14
C GLY A 106 12.82 4.05 -2.46
N ALA A 107 13.70 5.03 -2.70
CA ALA A 107 15.01 5.11 -2.07
C ALA A 107 14.91 5.23 -0.54
N ALA A 108 13.93 5.98 -0.02
CA ALA A 108 13.69 6.07 1.42
C ALA A 108 13.29 4.72 2.01
N TYR A 109 12.35 3.98 1.40
CA TYR A 109 11.98 2.64 1.85
C TYR A 109 13.14 1.64 1.82
N ILE A 110 13.99 1.70 0.77
CA ILE A 110 15.18 0.87 0.67
C ILE A 110 16.20 1.26 1.76
N GLY A 111 16.44 2.55 1.97
CA GLY A 111 17.33 3.03 3.02
C GLY A 111 16.86 2.60 4.40
N LEU A 112 15.60 2.85 4.73
CA LEU A 112 14.98 2.39 5.98
C LEU A 112 15.09 0.88 6.14
N HIS A 113 15.02 0.11 5.05
CA HIS A 113 15.21 -1.33 5.14
C HIS A 113 16.59 -1.71 5.69
N PHE A 114 17.65 -0.97 5.38
CA PHE A 114 19.00 -1.25 5.88
C PHE A 114 19.29 -0.59 7.24
N PHE A 115 18.71 0.58 7.52
CA PHE A 115 19.04 1.34 8.73
C PHE A 115 18.15 1.03 9.94
N VAL A 116 16.93 0.53 9.74
CA VAL A 116 16.02 0.22 10.86
C VAL A 116 16.32 -1.19 11.38
N PRO A 117 16.75 -1.33 12.65
CA PRO A 117 16.91 -2.64 13.29
C PRO A 117 15.58 -3.37 13.28
N ARG A 118 15.58 -4.61 12.82
CA ARG A 118 14.39 -5.47 12.87
C ARG A 118 14.44 -6.27 14.15
N GLU A 119 13.42 -6.12 14.98
CA GLU A 119 13.14 -7.14 15.98
C GLU A 119 12.94 -8.48 15.24
N PRO A 120 13.58 -9.57 15.68
CA PRO A 120 13.37 -10.87 15.07
C PRO A 120 11.89 -11.19 15.17
N THR A 121 11.23 -11.33 14.01
CA THR A 121 9.89 -11.90 13.95
C THR A 121 10.00 -13.36 14.37
N VAL A 122 9.79 -13.64 15.65
CA VAL A 122 9.68 -15.00 16.21
C VAL A 122 8.33 -15.58 15.82
#